data_AF-A0A1M6A7D7-F1
#
_entry.id   AF-A0A1M6A7D7-F1
#
_cell.length_a   1.000
_cell.length_b   1.000
_cell.length_c   1.000
_cell.angle_alpha   90.00
_cell.angle_beta   90.00
_cell.angle_gamma   90.00
#
_symmetry.space_group_name_H-M   'P 1'
#
loop_
_entity.id
_entity.type
_entity.pdbx_description
1 polymer ?
#
loop_
_entity_poly.entity_id
_entity_poly.type
_entity_poly.pdbx_seq_one_letter_code
_entity_poly.pdbx_strand_id
1 'polypeptide(L)'
;MEISSSRELKIIQTSAELTFNDKLGTWKARWGINRMNFKVEPGLYSVGKPDSNSPVLVSANYKMSFDSLRKELMEVNAWILVLDTKGVNVWCAAGKGTFGTQELLNRMAIVQLEKVVSHRTVIVPQLGAPGISAHEVTKFSGFKVVYGPVRAKDLQEFLKSGMKATSEMRRVKFTAYDRLVLTPIELVGTSKVSLMIFGVLFLLNLLGLGPFGIVDFYAYIGAVIIGCVLTPVLLPWIPGSPFAWKGWLLGFIWAVTVNILNGWTAVPQYSILRALGYIFILPPVSAYLAMNFTGSSTFTSFSGVLKEMRKAVPAIIISIVLGILLILVDSFIKL
;
A
#
# COMPACT_ATOMS: atom_id res chain seq x y z
N MET A 1 -4.41 51.11 -15.97
CA MET A 1 -4.68 50.74 -14.57
C MET A 1 -4.19 49.31 -14.39
N GLU A 2 -2.91 49.14 -14.06
CA GLU A 2 -2.34 47.82 -13.80
C GLU A 2 -2.90 47.30 -12.48
N ILE A 3 -3.80 46.32 -12.56
CA ILE A 3 -4.23 45.57 -11.39
C ILE A 3 -3.09 44.62 -11.06
N SER A 4 -2.11 45.11 -10.30
CA SER A 4 -1.12 44.27 -9.62
C SER A 4 -1.87 43.41 -8.60
N SER A 5 -2.37 42.27 -9.04
CA SER A 5 -2.76 41.15 -8.19
C SER A 5 -1.48 40.57 -7.56
N SER A 6 -0.87 41.30 -6.65
CA SER A 6 0.22 40.83 -5.80
C SER A 6 -0.37 39.90 -4.74
N ARG A 7 -0.82 38.72 -5.17
CA ARG A 7 -1.12 37.63 -4.24
C ARG A 7 0.17 37.31 -3.50
N GLU A 8 0.16 37.54 -2.19
CA GLU A 8 1.29 37.27 -1.31
C GLU A 8 1.69 35.80 -1.43
N LEU A 9 2.98 35.54 -1.64
CA LEU A 9 3.51 34.20 -1.84
C LEU A 9 3.49 33.43 -0.51
N LYS A 10 2.45 32.62 -0.29
CA LYS A 10 2.36 31.74 0.89
C LYS A 10 3.40 30.62 0.77
N ILE A 11 4.54 30.80 1.43
CA ILE A 11 5.58 29.79 1.61
C ILE A 11 5.41 29.16 3.00
N ILE A 12 5.37 27.84 3.07
CA ILE A 12 5.21 27.10 4.33
C ILE A 12 6.57 26.58 4.77
N GLN A 13 7.09 27.05 5.90
CA GLN A 13 8.34 26.52 6.43
C GLN A 13 8.15 25.10 6.97
N THR A 14 9.08 24.19 6.65
CA THR A 14 9.12 22.84 7.21
C THR A 14 10.53 22.45 7.62
N SER A 15 10.63 21.45 8.49
CA SER A 15 11.91 20.88 8.94
C SER A 15 12.19 19.56 8.23
N ALA A 16 13.46 19.23 8.02
CA ALA A 16 13.86 17.89 7.60
C ALA A 16 13.69 16.87 8.74
N GLU A 17 13.79 17.29 10.00
CA GLU A 17 13.62 16.39 11.14
C GLU A 17 12.16 15.94 11.29
N LEU A 18 11.96 14.63 11.42
CA LEU A 18 10.65 14.05 11.70
C LEU A 18 10.38 14.06 13.21
N THR A 19 9.34 14.78 13.60
CA THR A 19 8.87 14.80 14.99
C THR A 19 8.29 13.44 15.40
N PHE A 20 8.11 13.24 16.70
CA PHE A 20 7.39 12.06 17.21
C PHE A 20 5.97 11.96 16.61
N ASN A 21 5.26 13.08 16.48
CA ASN A 21 3.92 13.12 15.90
C ASN A 21 3.91 12.69 14.42
N ASP A 22 4.96 13.01 13.66
CA ASP A 22 5.09 12.57 12.27
C ASP A 22 5.24 11.04 12.17
N LYS A 23 6.09 10.48 13.02
CA LYS A 23 6.33 9.03 13.10
C LYS A 23 5.07 8.31 13.56
N LEU A 24 4.42 8.80 14.63
CA LEU A 24 3.18 8.24 15.16
C LEU A 24 2.04 8.33 14.14
N GLY A 25 1.92 9.46 13.42
CA GLY A 25 0.95 9.63 12.35
C GLY A 25 1.16 8.63 11.20
N THR A 26 2.42 8.38 10.83
CA THR A 26 2.78 7.37 9.83
C THR A 26 2.34 5.98 10.29
N TRP A 27 2.63 5.62 11.54
CA TRP A 27 2.15 4.38 12.14
C TRP A 27 0.62 4.29 12.10
N LYS A 28 -0.10 5.28 12.63
CA LYS A 28 -1.57 5.34 12.61
C LYS A 28 -2.15 5.10 11.22
N ALA A 29 -1.63 5.78 10.20
CA ALA A 29 -2.11 5.63 8.83
C ALA A 29 -1.82 4.24 8.21
N ARG A 30 -0.74 3.55 8.61
CA ARG A 30 -0.48 2.15 8.24
C ARG A 30 -1.48 1.19 8.88
N TRP A 31 -1.94 1.50 10.08
CA TRP A 31 -3.01 0.79 10.79
C TRP A 31 -4.41 1.31 10.45
N GLY A 32 -4.58 2.06 9.36
CA GLY A 32 -5.89 2.53 8.89
C GLY A 32 -6.51 3.67 9.71
N ILE A 33 -5.86 4.14 10.77
CA ILE A 33 -6.35 5.21 11.64
C ILE A 33 -6.16 6.56 10.96
N ASN A 34 -7.26 7.26 10.66
CA ASN A 34 -7.29 8.55 9.96
C ASN A 34 -6.49 8.59 8.63
N ARG A 35 -6.33 7.44 7.99
CA ARG A 35 -5.50 7.30 6.78
C ARG A 35 -5.97 8.22 5.64
N MET A 36 -7.28 8.37 5.46
CA MET A 36 -7.88 9.16 4.38
C MET A 36 -7.62 10.67 4.50
N ASN A 37 -7.29 11.15 5.69
CA ASN A 37 -6.97 12.55 5.93
C ASN A 37 -5.48 12.77 6.25
N PHE A 38 -4.63 11.77 6.06
CA PHE A 38 -3.19 11.87 6.34
C PHE A 38 -2.45 12.61 5.21
N LYS A 39 -2.69 13.92 5.13
CA LYS A 39 -2.21 14.80 4.05
C LYS A 39 -1.66 16.13 4.58
N VAL A 40 -0.87 16.81 3.76
CA VAL A 40 -0.37 18.17 3.98
C VAL A 40 -1.07 19.15 3.02
N GLU A 41 -0.98 20.46 3.27
CA GLU A 41 -1.52 21.46 2.34
C GLU A 41 -0.74 21.45 1.02
N PRO A 42 -1.39 21.42 -0.16
CA PRO A 42 -0.73 21.66 -1.44
C PRO A 42 -0.17 23.08 -1.50
N GLY A 43 1.07 23.25 -1.96
CA GLY A 43 1.74 24.54 -1.94
C GLY A 43 3.25 24.43 -2.04
N LEU A 44 3.93 25.54 -1.75
CA LEU A 44 5.39 25.60 -1.75
C LEU A 44 5.92 25.59 -0.31
N TYR A 45 6.83 24.68 -0.04
CA TYR A 45 7.47 24.55 1.26
C TYR A 45 8.96 24.87 1.17
N SER A 46 9.51 25.50 2.20
CA SER A 46 10.95 25.68 2.36
C SER A 46 11.50 24.68 3.38
N VAL A 47 12.62 24.03 3.05
CA VAL A 47 13.41 23.22 3.98
C VAL A 47 14.78 23.87 4.14
N GLY A 48 15.18 24.12 5.39
CA GLY A 48 16.39 24.88 5.69
C GLY A 48 16.23 26.36 5.33
N LYS A 49 17.22 26.92 4.64
CA LYS A 49 17.24 28.32 4.16
C LYS A 49 17.47 28.35 2.64
N PRO A 50 16.48 27.93 1.83
CA PRO A 50 16.63 27.92 0.38
C PRO A 50 16.66 29.34 -0.18
N ASP A 51 17.48 29.52 -1.20
CA ASP A 51 17.64 30.74 -1.99
C ASP A 51 17.06 30.53 -3.41
N SER A 52 17.27 31.52 -4.29
CA SER A 52 16.76 31.47 -5.67
C SER A 52 17.48 30.44 -6.55
N ASN A 53 18.63 29.91 -6.13
CA ASN A 53 19.38 28.88 -6.86
C ASN A 53 19.12 27.47 -6.31
N SER A 54 18.39 27.36 -5.20
CA SER A 54 18.12 26.10 -4.51
C SER A 54 17.16 25.21 -5.32
N PRO A 55 17.34 23.88 -5.30
CA PRO A 55 16.56 22.97 -6.11
C PRO A 55 15.07 22.97 -5.73
N VAL A 56 14.22 22.79 -6.75
CA VAL A 56 12.77 22.60 -6.58
C VAL A 56 12.43 21.12 -6.72
N LEU A 57 11.98 20.50 -5.65
CA LEU A 57 11.63 19.09 -5.54
C LEU A 57 10.11 18.93 -5.52
N VAL A 58 9.54 18.09 -6.37
CA VAL A 58 8.08 17.90 -6.45
C VAL A 58 7.66 16.68 -5.62
N SER A 59 6.59 16.81 -4.85
CA SER A 59 6.00 15.70 -4.08
C SER A 59 4.48 15.72 -4.12
N ALA A 60 3.87 14.60 -3.74
CA ALA A 60 2.44 14.47 -3.49
C ALA A 60 2.05 15.05 -2.11
N ASN A 61 0.80 15.50 -1.96
CA ASN A 61 0.28 15.97 -0.66
C ASN A 61 -0.07 14.85 0.32
N TYR A 62 0.13 13.57 -0.05
CA TYR A 62 0.10 12.48 0.92
C TYR A 62 1.25 12.62 1.91
N LYS A 63 0.93 12.71 3.22
CA LYS A 63 1.91 13.10 4.23
C LYS A 63 3.09 12.13 4.34
N MET A 64 2.92 10.83 4.11
CA MET A 64 4.08 9.92 4.07
C MET A 64 4.99 10.16 2.87
N SER A 65 4.47 10.57 1.71
CA SER A 65 5.31 10.91 0.55
C SER A 65 6.12 12.17 0.84
N PHE A 66 5.45 13.19 1.39
CA PHE A 66 6.09 14.43 1.84
C PHE A 66 7.16 14.18 2.91
N ASP A 67 6.84 13.45 3.98
CA ASP A 67 7.76 13.12 5.06
C ASP A 67 8.94 12.26 4.57
N SER A 68 8.70 11.35 3.61
CA SER A 68 9.76 10.53 3.01
C SER A 68 10.74 11.37 2.20
N LEU A 69 10.30 12.48 1.61
CA LEU A 69 11.16 13.41 0.89
C LEU A 69 11.91 14.33 1.85
N ARG A 70 11.19 15.07 2.71
CA ARG A 70 11.81 16.12 3.53
C ARG A 70 12.87 15.58 4.49
N LYS A 71 12.71 14.35 4.99
CA LYS A 71 13.67 13.73 5.92
C LYS A 71 15.07 13.52 5.32
N GLU A 72 15.17 13.50 3.99
CA GLU A 72 16.44 13.30 3.27
C GLU A 72 17.13 14.65 2.96
N LEU A 73 16.54 15.77 3.40
CA LEU A 73 16.99 17.14 3.11
C LEU A 73 17.70 17.81 4.30
N MET A 74 18.18 17.04 5.29
CA MET A 74 18.88 17.58 6.46
C MET A 74 20.05 18.51 6.09
N GLU A 75 20.78 18.18 5.02
CA GLU A 75 21.95 18.93 4.53
C GLU A 75 21.68 19.67 3.23
N VAL A 76 20.41 19.79 2.82
CA VAL A 76 20.02 20.37 1.52
C VAL A 76 18.96 21.44 1.74
N ASN A 77 19.33 22.70 1.49
CA ASN A 77 18.36 23.77 1.36
C ASN A 77 17.58 23.59 0.07
N ALA A 78 16.26 23.41 0.15
CA ALA A 78 15.44 23.11 -1.02
C ALA A 78 14.02 23.65 -0.89
N TRP A 79 13.42 23.87 -2.05
CA TRP A 79 12.00 24.11 -2.20
C TRP A 79 11.28 22.78 -2.44
N ILE A 80 10.20 22.50 -1.71
CA ILE A 80 9.31 21.36 -2.00
C ILE A 80 7.99 21.89 -2.58
N LEU A 81 7.74 21.60 -3.85
CA LEU A 81 6.46 21.86 -4.51
C LEU A 81 5.52 20.67 -4.29
N VAL A 82 4.52 20.86 -3.45
CA VAL A 82 3.55 19.83 -3.09
C VAL A 82 2.30 19.94 -3.97
N LEU A 83 2.06 18.92 -4.80
CA LEU A 83 0.89 18.81 -5.67
C LEU A 83 -0.34 18.30 -4.93
N ASP A 84 -1.54 18.73 -5.34
CA ASP A 84 -2.78 18.22 -4.77
C ASP A 84 -3.17 16.85 -5.36
N THR A 85 -2.63 15.78 -4.76
CA THR A 85 -2.94 14.41 -5.15
C THR A 85 -4.10 13.80 -4.37
N LYS A 86 -4.90 14.63 -3.67
CA LYS A 86 -6.02 14.20 -2.81
C LYS A 86 -5.60 13.19 -1.73
N GLY A 87 -4.39 13.32 -1.20
CA GLY A 87 -3.85 12.43 -0.17
C GLY A 87 -3.39 11.07 -0.71
N VAL A 88 -3.15 10.94 -2.02
CA VAL A 88 -2.62 9.72 -2.65
C VAL A 88 -1.11 9.85 -2.88
N ASN A 89 -0.34 8.77 -2.67
CA ASN A 89 1.11 8.78 -2.91
C ASN A 89 1.46 9.07 -4.38
N VAL A 90 2.72 9.43 -4.64
CA VAL A 90 3.22 9.81 -5.98
C VAL A 90 2.88 8.77 -7.06
N TRP A 91 3.17 7.49 -6.83
CA TRP A 91 3.06 6.46 -7.87
C TRP A 91 1.59 6.19 -8.24
N CYS A 92 0.73 5.97 -7.24
CA CYS A 92 -0.68 5.74 -7.47
C CYS A 92 -1.37 6.99 -8.04
N ALA A 93 -0.98 8.19 -7.58
CA ALA A 93 -1.51 9.46 -8.09
C ALA A 93 -1.08 9.74 -9.53
N ALA A 94 0.13 9.35 -9.93
CA ALA A 94 0.60 9.47 -11.31
C ALA A 94 -0.19 8.56 -12.24
N GLY A 95 -0.40 7.30 -11.85
CA GLY A 95 -1.24 6.37 -12.61
C GLY A 95 -2.71 6.81 -12.73
N LYS A 96 -3.22 7.55 -11.73
CA LYS A 96 -4.58 8.13 -11.76
C LYS A 96 -4.66 9.51 -12.42
N GLY A 97 -3.52 10.15 -12.68
CA GLY A 97 -3.43 11.49 -13.28
C GLY A 97 -3.53 12.69 -12.31
N THR A 98 -3.72 12.47 -11.00
CA THR A 98 -3.74 13.59 -10.02
C THR A 98 -2.34 14.09 -9.67
N PHE A 99 -1.31 13.26 -9.80
CA PHE A 99 0.08 13.70 -9.90
C PHE A 99 0.43 13.80 -11.39
N GLY A 100 -0.05 14.84 -12.05
CA GLY A 100 0.03 14.95 -13.52
C GLY A 100 0.42 16.34 -14.03
N THR A 101 0.66 16.43 -15.35
CA THR A 101 1.10 17.66 -16.04
C THR A 101 0.26 18.87 -15.64
N GLN A 102 -1.07 18.74 -15.69
CA GLN A 102 -1.97 19.86 -15.43
C GLN A 102 -1.86 20.37 -14.00
N GLU A 103 -1.83 19.48 -13.00
CA GLU A 103 -1.69 19.88 -11.60
C GLU A 103 -0.31 20.49 -11.35
N LEU A 104 0.76 19.96 -11.95
CA LEU A 104 2.09 20.55 -11.83
C LEU A 104 2.12 21.98 -12.39
N LEU A 105 1.61 22.21 -13.60
CA LEU A 105 1.52 23.53 -14.22
C LEU A 105 0.68 24.50 -13.37
N ASN A 106 -0.50 24.07 -12.95
CA ASN A 106 -1.39 24.86 -12.11
C ASN A 106 -0.69 25.24 -10.79
N ARG A 107 -0.02 24.27 -10.14
CA ARG A 107 0.63 24.50 -8.86
C ARG A 107 1.78 25.48 -8.99
N MET A 108 2.62 25.36 -10.02
CA MET A 108 3.71 26.30 -10.29
C MET A 108 3.20 27.73 -10.49
N ALA A 109 2.10 27.90 -11.24
CA ALA A 109 1.49 29.21 -11.47
C ALA A 109 0.89 29.80 -10.18
N ILE A 110 0.17 28.99 -9.38
CA ILE A 110 -0.42 29.43 -8.10
C ILE A 110 0.65 29.92 -7.13
N VAL A 111 1.79 29.23 -7.05
CA VAL A 111 2.91 29.61 -6.17
C VAL A 111 3.89 30.57 -6.85
N GLN A 112 3.58 31.06 -8.06
CA GLN A 112 4.41 31.96 -8.87
C GLN A 112 5.89 31.53 -8.86
N LEU A 113 6.15 30.24 -9.16
CA LEU A 113 7.46 29.61 -8.97
C LEU A 113 8.58 30.38 -9.67
N GLU A 114 8.29 31.00 -10.82
CA GLU A 114 9.26 31.85 -11.54
C GLU A 114 9.77 33.06 -10.78
N LYS A 115 9.08 33.51 -9.73
CA LYS A 115 9.51 34.61 -8.86
C LYS A 115 10.33 34.12 -7.67
N VAL A 116 10.29 32.82 -7.38
CA VAL A 116 10.99 32.22 -6.23
C VAL A 116 12.38 31.76 -6.61
N VAL A 117 12.56 31.20 -7.81
CA VAL A 117 13.84 30.67 -8.29
C VAL A 117 14.31 31.36 -9.57
N SER A 118 15.63 31.52 -9.69
CA SER A 118 16.30 32.13 -10.85
C SER A 118 16.41 31.17 -12.03
N HIS A 119 16.32 29.86 -11.78
CA HIS A 119 16.44 28.79 -12.76
C HIS A 119 15.07 28.26 -13.21
N ARG A 120 15.07 27.49 -14.30
CA ARG A 120 13.86 26.87 -14.88
C ARG A 120 13.93 25.36 -14.84
N THR A 121 14.06 24.79 -13.64
CA THR A 121 14.15 23.33 -13.46
C THR A 121 13.36 22.86 -12.26
N VAL A 122 12.56 21.82 -12.44
CA VAL A 122 11.86 21.12 -11.36
C VAL A 122 12.25 19.64 -11.38
N ILE A 123 12.50 19.08 -10.20
CA ILE A 123 12.89 17.68 -10.02
C ILE A 123 11.65 16.90 -9.57
N VAL A 124 11.15 16.00 -10.41
CA VAL A 124 10.01 15.14 -10.10
C VAL A 124 10.50 13.73 -9.75
N PRO A 125 9.82 12.97 -8.87
CA PRO A 125 10.22 11.61 -8.56
C PRO A 125 10.08 10.70 -9.79
N GLN A 126 10.93 9.67 -9.90
CA GLN A 126 10.93 8.76 -11.07
C GLN A 126 9.55 8.15 -11.35
N LEU A 127 8.81 7.78 -10.30
CA LEU A 127 7.48 7.17 -10.39
C LEU A 127 6.36 8.16 -10.73
N GLY A 128 6.67 9.44 -10.89
CA GLY A 128 5.76 10.46 -11.42
C GLY A 128 5.68 10.49 -12.95
N ALA A 129 6.63 9.85 -13.63
CA ALA A 129 6.73 9.86 -15.10
C ALA A 129 5.45 9.43 -15.84
N PRO A 130 4.66 8.44 -15.37
CA PRO A 130 3.42 8.08 -16.06
C PRO A 130 2.36 9.19 -16.10
N GLY A 131 2.40 10.15 -15.18
CA GLY A 131 1.42 11.24 -15.10
C GLY A 131 1.90 12.57 -15.66
N ILE A 132 3.22 12.79 -15.77
CA ILE A 132 3.81 14.08 -16.14
C ILE A 132 4.49 13.99 -17.50
N SER A 133 4.06 14.84 -18.44
CA SER A 133 4.72 15.04 -19.72
C SER A 133 5.73 16.17 -19.61
N ALA A 134 7.02 15.82 -19.58
CA ALA A 134 8.11 16.80 -19.46
C ALA A 134 8.11 17.84 -20.59
N HIS A 135 7.74 17.42 -21.81
CA HIS A 135 7.68 18.30 -22.97
C HIS A 135 6.55 19.32 -22.85
N GLU A 136 5.36 18.90 -22.41
CA GLU A 136 4.24 19.81 -22.17
C GLU A 136 4.56 20.80 -21.04
N VAL A 137 5.12 20.32 -19.93
CA VAL A 137 5.53 21.20 -18.83
C VAL A 137 6.49 22.28 -19.33
N THR A 138 7.50 21.89 -20.11
CA THR A 138 8.48 22.83 -20.68
C THR A 138 7.80 23.82 -21.64
N LYS A 139 6.91 23.34 -22.52
CA LYS A 139 6.18 24.18 -23.48
C LYS A 139 5.32 25.24 -22.80
N PHE A 140 4.62 24.91 -21.72
CA PHE A 140 3.64 25.80 -21.09
C PHE A 140 4.21 26.65 -19.94
N SER A 141 5.30 26.22 -19.29
CA SER A 141 5.88 26.96 -18.15
C SER A 141 7.31 27.44 -18.35
N GLY A 142 8.00 26.96 -19.39
CA GLY A 142 9.44 27.14 -19.57
C GLY A 142 10.30 26.32 -18.60
N PHE A 143 9.72 25.64 -17.60
CA PHE A 143 10.47 24.80 -16.68
C PHE A 143 10.79 23.44 -17.30
N LYS A 144 12.07 23.07 -17.26
CA LYS A 144 12.52 21.73 -17.58
C LYS A 144 12.19 20.78 -16.43
N VAL A 145 11.55 19.66 -16.75
CA VAL A 145 11.35 18.56 -15.79
C VAL A 145 12.56 17.63 -15.83
N VAL A 146 13.12 17.36 -14.65
CA VAL A 146 14.15 16.35 -14.45
C VAL A 146 13.58 15.23 -13.58
N TYR A 147 13.70 13.99 -14.04
CA TYR A 147 13.29 12.82 -13.27
C TYR A 147 14.40 12.44 -12.29
N GLY A 148 14.14 12.65 -11.01
CA GLY A 148 14.96 12.22 -9.89
C GLY A 148 14.83 10.71 -9.59
N PRO A 149 15.40 10.24 -8.48
CA PRO A 149 15.38 8.82 -8.11
C PRO A 149 13.98 8.31 -7.71
N VAL A 150 13.83 6.98 -7.66
CA VAL A 150 12.65 6.29 -7.10
C VAL A 150 12.58 6.49 -5.58
N ARG A 151 13.72 6.43 -4.89
CA ARG A 151 13.79 6.56 -3.43
C ARG A 151 14.39 7.91 -3.07
N ALA A 152 13.76 8.61 -2.15
CA ALA A 152 14.22 9.93 -1.70
C ALA A 152 15.61 9.91 -1.07
N LYS A 153 16.01 8.81 -0.42
CA LYS A 153 17.35 8.66 0.17
C LYS A 153 18.50 8.78 -0.83
N ASP A 154 18.24 8.49 -2.11
CA ASP A 154 19.24 8.58 -3.17
C ASP A 154 19.34 10.02 -3.74
N LEU A 155 18.53 10.95 -3.24
CA LEU A 155 18.42 12.32 -3.76
C LEU A 155 19.72 13.10 -3.60
N GLN A 156 20.41 12.98 -2.46
CA GLN A 156 21.64 13.73 -2.22
C GLN A 156 22.74 13.32 -3.21
N GLU A 157 22.92 12.03 -3.44
CA GLU A 157 23.88 11.51 -4.43
C GLU A 157 23.47 11.94 -5.84
N PHE A 158 22.18 11.88 -6.17
CA PHE A 158 21.64 12.36 -7.44
C PHE A 158 21.92 13.85 -7.68
N LEU A 159 21.81 14.70 -6.65
CA LEU A 159 22.13 16.12 -6.78
C LEU A 159 23.64 16.33 -6.96
N LYS A 160 24.48 15.62 -6.18
CA LYS A 160 25.94 15.66 -6.29
C LYS A 160 26.44 15.19 -7.66
N SER A 161 25.74 14.26 -8.32
CA SER A 161 26.06 13.77 -9.66
C SER A 161 25.57 14.67 -10.80
N GLY A 162 25.11 15.90 -10.51
CA GLY A 162 24.60 16.83 -11.50
C GLY A 162 23.22 16.44 -12.05
N MET A 163 22.36 15.90 -11.17
CA MET A 163 21.00 15.46 -11.50
C MET A 163 20.96 14.32 -12.53
N LYS A 164 21.95 13.43 -12.49
CA LYS A 164 22.02 12.23 -13.35
C LYS A 164 21.71 10.99 -12.53
N ALA A 165 20.49 10.48 -12.68
CA ALA A 165 20.07 9.24 -12.01
C ALA A 165 20.84 8.03 -12.60
N THR A 166 21.37 7.19 -11.71
CA THR A 166 21.97 5.90 -12.08
C THR A 166 20.88 4.88 -12.42
N SER A 167 21.26 3.75 -13.04
CA SER A 167 20.30 2.66 -13.31
C SER A 167 19.68 2.10 -12.04
N GLU A 168 20.42 2.05 -10.93
CA GLU A 168 19.91 1.57 -9.64
C GLU A 168 18.90 2.53 -9.02
N MET A 169 19.13 3.84 -9.12
CA MET A 169 18.18 4.87 -8.64
C MET A 169 16.83 4.81 -9.36
N ARG A 170 16.76 4.21 -10.56
CA ARG A 170 15.54 4.06 -11.36
C ARG A 170 14.75 2.78 -11.05
N ARG A 171 15.29 1.86 -10.24
CA ARG A 171 14.71 0.54 -9.99
C ARG A 171 13.90 0.48 -8.70
N VAL A 172 12.71 -0.10 -8.77
CA VAL A 172 11.91 -0.46 -7.59
C VAL A 172 12.32 -1.85 -7.12
N LYS A 173 12.99 -1.95 -5.97
CA LYS A 173 13.48 -3.24 -5.41
C LYS A 173 12.37 -4.12 -4.79
N PHE A 174 11.31 -3.50 -4.27
CA PHE A 174 10.16 -4.14 -3.63
C PHE A 174 10.52 -5.38 -2.78
N THR A 175 11.37 -5.17 -1.78
CA THR A 175 11.96 -6.21 -0.91
C THR A 175 10.92 -6.86 0.01
N ALA A 176 11.29 -7.94 0.71
CA ALA A 176 10.44 -8.55 1.75
C ALA A 176 10.03 -7.53 2.84
N TYR A 177 10.95 -6.64 3.22
CA TYR A 177 10.68 -5.58 4.18
C TYR A 177 9.68 -4.55 3.63
N ASP A 178 9.83 -4.12 2.36
CA ASP A 178 8.87 -3.22 1.72
C ASP A 178 7.45 -3.81 1.73
N ARG A 179 7.32 -5.12 1.52
CA ARG A 179 6.03 -5.83 1.56
C ARG A 179 5.48 -5.95 2.97
N LEU A 180 6.30 -6.33 3.93
CA LEU A 180 5.92 -6.46 5.34
C LEU A 180 5.31 -5.15 5.87
N VAL A 181 5.91 -4.02 5.52
CA VAL A 181 5.48 -2.68 5.92
C VAL A 181 4.08 -2.29 5.38
N LEU A 182 3.56 -3.02 4.40
CA LEU A 182 2.21 -2.84 3.84
C LEU A 182 1.17 -3.75 4.50
N THR A 183 1.57 -4.87 5.13
CA THR A 183 0.65 -5.85 5.72
C THR A 183 -0.27 -5.35 6.85
N PRO A 184 0.07 -4.34 7.68
CA PRO A 184 -0.81 -3.90 8.76
C PRO A 184 -2.19 -3.42 8.27
N ILE A 185 -2.25 -2.77 7.11
CA ILE A 185 -3.55 -2.30 6.58
C ILE A 185 -4.43 -3.47 6.14
N GLU A 186 -3.82 -4.56 5.66
CA GLU A 186 -4.54 -5.76 5.23
C GLU A 186 -5.18 -6.47 6.43
N LEU A 187 -4.46 -6.53 7.57
CA LEU A 187 -4.99 -7.07 8.83
C LEU A 187 -6.14 -6.21 9.37
N VAL A 188 -5.98 -4.88 9.38
CA VAL A 188 -7.02 -3.96 9.81
C VAL A 188 -8.25 -4.04 8.91
N GLY A 189 -8.06 -4.13 7.59
CA GLY A 189 -9.15 -4.31 6.63
C GLY A 189 -9.94 -5.60 6.86
N THR A 190 -9.27 -6.66 7.30
CA THR A 190 -9.86 -7.97 7.55
C THR A 190 -10.54 -8.07 8.92
N SER A 191 -10.11 -7.26 9.90
CA SER A 191 -10.56 -7.32 11.30
C SER A 191 -12.09 -7.29 11.48
N LYS A 192 -12.80 -6.45 10.73
CA LYS A 192 -14.27 -6.34 10.81
C LYS A 192 -14.96 -7.64 10.40
N VAL A 193 -14.50 -8.25 9.30
CA VAL A 193 -15.05 -9.51 8.79
C VAL A 193 -14.73 -10.64 9.77
N SER A 194 -13.51 -10.68 10.31
CA SER A 194 -13.13 -11.65 11.34
C SER A 194 -14.00 -11.54 12.58
N LEU A 195 -14.28 -10.33 13.07
CA LEU A 195 -15.20 -10.12 14.20
C LEU A 195 -16.63 -10.60 13.90
N MET A 196 -17.14 -10.37 12.68
CA MET A 196 -18.45 -10.89 12.27
C MET A 196 -18.46 -12.42 12.26
N ILE A 197 -17.43 -13.05 11.69
CA ILE A 197 -17.29 -14.52 11.68
C ILE A 197 -17.28 -15.06 13.11
N PHE A 198 -16.46 -14.50 14.00
CA PHE A 198 -16.43 -14.95 15.40
C PHE A 198 -17.73 -14.69 16.15
N GLY A 199 -18.43 -13.60 15.85
CA GLY A 199 -19.77 -13.35 16.39
C GLY A 199 -20.77 -14.43 15.97
N VAL A 200 -20.77 -14.83 14.69
CA VAL A 200 -21.62 -15.91 14.19
C VAL A 200 -21.26 -17.25 14.85
N LEU A 201 -19.97 -17.60 14.92
CA LEU A 201 -19.53 -18.83 15.59
C LEU A 201 -19.91 -18.86 17.07
N PHE A 202 -19.81 -17.72 17.77
CA PHE A 202 -20.24 -17.57 19.15
C PHE A 202 -21.76 -17.79 19.31
N LEU A 203 -22.57 -17.24 18.41
CA LEU A 203 -24.02 -17.46 18.42
C LEU A 203 -24.38 -18.93 18.15
N LEU A 204 -23.69 -19.59 17.20
CA LEU A 204 -23.90 -21.01 16.93
C LEU A 204 -23.53 -21.89 18.14
N ASN A 205 -22.44 -21.57 18.84
CA ASN A 205 -22.09 -22.22 20.10
C ASN A 205 -23.20 -22.06 21.16
N LEU A 206 -23.80 -20.86 21.28
CA LEU A 206 -24.87 -20.60 22.26
C LEU A 206 -26.15 -21.38 21.95
N LEU A 207 -26.44 -21.60 20.66
CA LEU A 207 -27.57 -22.42 20.19
C LEU A 207 -27.30 -23.93 20.27
N GLY A 208 -26.11 -24.35 20.70
CA GLY A 208 -25.70 -25.75 20.71
C GLY A 208 -25.44 -26.35 19.32
N LEU A 209 -25.38 -25.52 18.27
CA LEU A 209 -25.27 -25.93 16.86
C LEU A 209 -23.82 -26.09 16.38
N GLY A 210 -22.92 -26.53 17.27
CA GLY A 210 -21.55 -26.91 16.93
C GLY A 210 -20.54 -26.53 18.01
N PRO A 211 -19.59 -27.40 18.37
CA PRO A 211 -18.53 -27.06 19.31
C PRO A 211 -17.39 -26.34 18.57
N PHE A 212 -17.59 -25.06 18.25
CA PHE A 212 -16.52 -24.18 17.77
C PHE A 212 -15.63 -23.80 18.93
N GLY A 213 -14.38 -24.25 18.88
CA GLY A 213 -13.43 -24.16 19.98
C GLY A 213 -12.23 -23.29 19.66
N ILE A 214 -11.23 -23.39 20.54
CA ILE A 214 -9.94 -22.71 20.36
C ILE A 214 -9.27 -23.09 19.03
N VAL A 215 -9.52 -24.30 18.54
CA VAL A 215 -8.94 -24.81 17.30
C VAL A 215 -9.44 -24.05 16.08
N ASP A 216 -10.75 -23.84 15.96
CA ASP A 216 -11.31 -23.04 14.86
C ASP A 216 -10.79 -21.61 14.90
N PHE A 217 -10.66 -21.06 16.11
CA PHE A 217 -10.12 -19.72 16.32
C PHE A 217 -8.70 -19.58 15.78
N TYR A 218 -7.75 -20.39 16.26
CA TYR A 218 -6.36 -20.24 15.82
C TYR A 218 -6.17 -20.71 14.37
N ALA A 219 -6.95 -21.69 13.89
CA ALA A 219 -6.92 -22.12 12.50
C ALA A 219 -7.30 -20.98 11.55
N TYR A 220 -8.39 -20.27 11.85
CA TYR A 220 -8.82 -19.11 11.08
C TYR A 220 -7.83 -17.94 11.19
N ILE A 221 -7.38 -17.59 12.41
CA ILE A 221 -6.38 -16.52 12.60
C ILE A 221 -5.08 -16.85 11.85
N GLY A 222 -4.65 -18.10 11.87
CA GLY A 222 -3.51 -18.57 11.09
C GLY A 222 -3.73 -18.34 9.59
N ALA A 223 -4.89 -18.71 9.04
CA ALA A 223 -5.22 -18.44 7.63
C ALA A 223 -5.20 -16.94 7.29
N VAL A 224 -5.69 -16.08 8.21
CA VAL A 224 -5.60 -14.62 8.07
C VAL A 224 -4.15 -14.16 8.02
N ILE A 225 -3.29 -14.64 8.92
CA ILE A 225 -1.86 -14.30 8.93
C ILE A 225 -1.16 -14.80 7.66
N ILE A 226 -1.51 -16.01 7.19
CA ILE A 226 -0.96 -16.56 5.94
C ILE A 226 -1.33 -15.67 4.75
N GLY A 227 -2.61 -15.30 4.61
CA GLY A 227 -3.08 -14.49 3.50
C GLY A 227 -2.58 -13.05 3.54
N CYS A 228 -2.66 -12.39 4.70
CA CYS A 228 -2.34 -10.96 4.85
C CYS A 228 -0.84 -10.69 5.03
N VAL A 229 -0.06 -11.62 5.59
CA VAL A 229 1.34 -11.38 5.97
C VAL A 229 2.29 -12.34 5.27
N LEU A 230 2.14 -13.65 5.46
CA LEU A 230 3.14 -14.61 4.99
C LEU A 230 3.21 -14.66 3.46
N THR A 231 2.05 -14.67 2.79
CA THR A 231 1.98 -14.72 1.33
C THR A 231 2.62 -13.50 0.68
N PRO A 232 2.31 -12.24 1.08
CA PRO A 232 3.02 -11.08 0.58
C PRO A 232 4.53 -11.10 0.85
N VAL A 233 4.95 -11.46 2.06
CA VAL A 233 6.37 -11.46 2.42
C VAL A 233 7.15 -12.48 1.59
N LEU A 234 6.59 -13.68 1.41
CA LEU A 234 7.23 -14.78 0.70
C LEU A 234 6.99 -14.79 -0.82
N LEU A 235 6.33 -13.78 -1.36
CA LEU A 235 5.82 -13.75 -2.74
C LEU A 235 6.78 -14.22 -3.84
N PRO A 236 8.09 -13.86 -3.83
CA PRO A 236 9.05 -14.30 -4.86
C PRO A 236 9.37 -15.80 -4.82
N TRP A 237 9.21 -16.45 -3.67
CA TRP A 237 9.56 -17.85 -3.47
C TRP A 237 8.38 -18.80 -3.70
N ILE A 238 7.14 -18.29 -3.66
CA ILE A 238 5.95 -19.12 -3.87
C ILE A 238 5.76 -19.35 -5.37
N PRO A 239 5.63 -20.60 -5.86
CA PRO A 239 5.45 -20.88 -7.28
C PRO A 239 4.12 -20.33 -7.83
N GLY A 240 4.12 -20.03 -9.13
CA GLY A 240 2.96 -19.52 -9.85
C GLY A 240 2.86 -17.98 -9.89
N SER A 241 2.02 -17.49 -10.79
CA SER A 241 1.80 -16.05 -11.02
C SER A 241 0.62 -15.46 -10.21
N PRO A 242 -0.57 -16.11 -10.16
CA PRO A 242 -1.74 -15.53 -9.46
C PRO A 242 -1.55 -15.45 -7.94
N PHE A 243 -2.02 -14.36 -7.33
CA PHE A 243 -2.03 -14.17 -5.88
C PHE A 243 -2.93 -15.17 -5.16
N ALA A 244 -4.11 -15.44 -5.72
CA ALA A 244 -5.05 -16.44 -5.22
C ALA A 244 -4.40 -17.81 -5.12
N TRP A 245 -3.62 -18.22 -6.13
CA TRP A 245 -2.90 -19.49 -6.11
C TRP A 245 -1.83 -19.51 -5.02
N LYS A 246 -1.02 -18.46 -4.91
CA LYS A 246 0.02 -18.36 -3.88
C LYS A 246 -0.56 -18.42 -2.46
N GLY A 247 -1.64 -17.67 -2.23
CA GLY A 247 -2.34 -17.67 -0.94
C GLY A 247 -3.03 -18.98 -0.64
N TRP A 248 -3.66 -19.61 -1.65
CA TRP A 248 -4.25 -20.94 -1.52
C TRP A 248 -3.19 -21.98 -1.15
N LEU A 249 -2.03 -21.97 -1.80
CA LEU A 249 -0.97 -22.95 -1.56
C LEU A 249 -0.45 -22.88 -0.12
N LEU A 250 -0.11 -21.69 0.37
CA LEU A 250 0.34 -21.54 1.76
C LEU A 250 -0.79 -21.82 2.75
N GLY A 251 -2.03 -21.43 2.43
CA GLY A 251 -3.19 -21.74 3.24
C GLY A 251 -3.49 -23.25 3.31
N PHE A 252 -3.21 -24.00 2.24
CA PHE A 252 -3.31 -25.45 2.21
C PHE A 252 -2.27 -26.12 3.11
N ILE A 253 -1.01 -25.67 3.04
CA ILE A 253 0.03 -26.11 3.97
C ILE A 253 -0.39 -25.84 5.43
N TRP A 254 -0.94 -24.66 5.70
CA TRP A 254 -1.46 -24.32 7.02
C TRP A 254 -2.62 -25.24 7.44
N ALA A 255 -3.60 -25.49 6.57
CA ALA A 255 -4.72 -26.37 6.86
C ALA A 255 -4.29 -27.81 7.20
N VAL A 256 -3.35 -28.36 6.41
CA VAL A 256 -2.74 -29.66 6.68
C VAL A 256 -2.02 -29.64 8.04
N THR A 257 -1.26 -28.58 8.33
CA THR A 257 -0.55 -28.43 9.61
C THR A 257 -1.51 -28.40 10.79
N VAL A 258 -2.60 -27.62 10.71
CA VAL A 258 -3.65 -27.57 11.74
C VAL A 258 -4.24 -28.96 11.96
N ASN A 259 -4.57 -29.68 10.89
CA ASN A 259 -5.12 -31.03 11.01
C ASN A 259 -4.12 -32.00 11.66
N ILE A 260 -2.83 -31.96 11.30
CA ILE A 260 -1.79 -32.81 11.91
C ILE A 260 -1.62 -32.50 13.41
N LEU A 261 -1.56 -31.23 13.78
CA LEU A 261 -1.36 -30.80 15.17
C LEU A 261 -2.50 -31.22 16.11
N ASN A 262 -3.71 -31.40 15.59
CA ASN A 262 -4.87 -31.87 16.36
C ASN A 262 -5.09 -33.39 16.27
N GLY A 263 -4.08 -34.14 15.83
CA GLY A 263 -4.13 -35.60 15.80
C GLY A 263 -4.88 -36.17 14.60
N TRP A 264 -5.22 -35.35 13.59
CA TRP A 264 -5.97 -35.75 12.40
C TRP A 264 -7.20 -36.60 12.79
N THR A 265 -7.51 -37.65 12.04
CA THR A 265 -8.62 -38.58 12.31
C THR A 265 -8.35 -39.56 13.46
N ALA A 266 -7.20 -39.49 14.13
CA ALA A 266 -6.88 -40.40 15.23
C ALA A 266 -7.59 -40.02 16.54
N VAL A 267 -8.14 -38.79 16.63
CA VAL A 267 -8.88 -38.31 17.80
C VAL A 267 -10.38 -38.26 17.48
N PRO A 268 -11.28 -38.84 18.31
CA PRO A 268 -12.72 -38.88 18.05
C PRO A 268 -13.38 -37.50 17.86
N GLN A 269 -12.78 -36.46 18.46
CA GLN A 269 -13.24 -35.08 18.36
C GLN A 269 -12.96 -34.46 16.96
N TYR A 270 -12.05 -35.05 16.19
CA TYR A 270 -11.64 -34.61 14.85
C TYR A 270 -12.03 -35.65 13.80
N SER A 271 -13.25 -35.50 13.29
CA SER A 271 -13.76 -36.37 12.22
C SER A 271 -13.12 -36.02 10.89
N ILE A 272 -13.14 -36.97 9.96
CA ILE A 272 -12.72 -36.76 8.57
C ILE A 272 -13.46 -35.59 7.92
N LEU A 273 -14.74 -35.37 8.30
CA LEU A 273 -15.56 -34.27 7.82
C LEU A 273 -15.00 -32.91 8.26
N ARG A 274 -14.58 -32.78 9.52
CA ARG A 274 -13.98 -31.54 10.04
C ARG A 274 -12.61 -31.27 9.42
N ALA A 275 -11.81 -32.31 9.24
CA ALA A 275 -10.50 -32.19 8.59
C ALA A 275 -10.62 -31.73 7.13
N LEU A 276 -11.56 -32.31 6.38
CA LEU A 276 -11.92 -31.85 5.03
C LEU A 276 -12.48 -30.43 5.06
N GLY A 277 -13.35 -30.11 6.03
CA GLY A 277 -13.87 -28.77 6.25
C GLY A 277 -12.77 -27.69 6.30
N TYR A 278 -11.71 -27.92 7.09
CA TYR A 278 -10.57 -26.99 7.13
C TYR A 278 -9.80 -26.89 5.82
N ILE A 279 -9.63 -28.00 5.10
CA ILE A 279 -8.99 -28.01 3.77
C ILE A 279 -9.82 -27.20 2.76
N PHE A 280 -11.14 -27.21 2.87
CA PHE A 280 -12.03 -26.47 1.99
C PHE A 280 -12.23 -24.99 2.41
N ILE A 281 -11.95 -24.61 3.66
CA ILE A 281 -12.15 -23.24 4.17
C ILE A 281 -10.85 -22.42 4.24
N LEU A 282 -9.82 -22.92 4.92
CA LEU A 282 -8.64 -22.13 5.27
C LEU A 282 -7.79 -21.70 4.05
N PRO A 283 -7.59 -22.57 3.03
CA PRO A 283 -6.83 -22.20 1.84
C PRO A 283 -7.53 -21.11 1.01
N PRO A 284 -8.84 -21.20 0.70
CA PRO A 284 -9.56 -20.12 0.03
C PRO A 284 -9.62 -18.80 0.82
N VAL A 285 -9.72 -18.84 2.15
CA VAL A 285 -9.62 -17.63 2.99
C VAL A 285 -8.26 -16.96 2.77
N SER A 286 -7.18 -17.74 2.86
CA SER A 286 -5.82 -17.24 2.61
C SER A 286 -5.64 -16.72 1.18
N ALA A 287 -6.24 -17.40 0.19
CA ALA A 287 -6.23 -17.00 -1.22
C ALA A 287 -6.93 -15.65 -1.45
N TYR A 288 -8.11 -15.48 -0.86
CA TYR A 288 -8.87 -14.23 -0.96
C TYR A 288 -8.10 -13.05 -0.36
N LEU A 289 -7.55 -13.25 0.84
CA LEU A 289 -6.78 -12.22 1.52
C LEU A 289 -5.48 -11.87 0.79
N ALA A 290 -4.80 -12.85 0.19
CA ALA A 290 -3.61 -12.61 -0.63
C ALA A 290 -3.92 -11.74 -1.87
N MET A 291 -5.11 -11.86 -2.47
CA MET A 291 -5.50 -11.05 -3.63
C MET A 291 -5.60 -9.55 -3.32
N ASN A 292 -5.85 -9.16 -2.06
CA ASN A 292 -5.87 -7.75 -1.67
C ASN A 292 -4.50 -7.07 -1.89
N PHE A 293 -3.42 -7.85 -1.84
CA PHE A 293 -2.06 -7.35 -2.06
C PHE A 293 -1.73 -7.05 -3.53
N THR A 294 -2.59 -7.43 -4.48
CA THR A 294 -2.37 -7.16 -5.91
C THR A 294 -2.13 -5.68 -6.19
N GLY A 295 -2.91 -4.79 -5.56
CA GLY A 295 -2.79 -3.33 -5.72
C GLY A 295 -1.50 -2.70 -5.16
N SER A 296 -0.73 -3.47 -4.38
CA SER A 296 0.55 -3.03 -3.80
C SER A 296 1.77 -3.54 -4.58
N SER A 297 1.57 -4.44 -5.54
CA SER A 297 2.65 -5.13 -6.22
C SER A 297 3.14 -4.40 -7.47
N THR A 298 4.38 -4.70 -7.89
CA THR A 298 5.05 -3.98 -8.98
C THR A 298 4.87 -4.62 -10.37
N PHE A 299 4.19 -5.76 -10.46
CA PHE A 299 4.13 -6.59 -11.67
C PHE A 299 2.70 -6.93 -12.11
N THR A 300 1.68 -6.51 -11.36
CA THR A 300 0.28 -6.71 -11.73
C THR A 300 -0.24 -5.62 -12.66
N SER A 301 -1.14 -6.00 -13.56
CA SER A 301 -1.95 -5.08 -14.36
C SER A 301 -3.42 -5.19 -13.99
N PHE A 302 -4.19 -4.13 -14.21
CA PHE A 302 -5.63 -4.11 -13.92
C PHE A 302 -6.39 -5.24 -14.64
N SER A 303 -6.10 -5.45 -15.94
CA SER A 303 -6.70 -6.53 -16.73
C SER A 303 -6.30 -7.93 -16.23
N GLY A 304 -5.05 -8.09 -15.76
CA GLY A 304 -4.58 -9.34 -15.16
C GLY A 304 -5.32 -9.67 -13.86
N VAL A 305 -5.47 -8.69 -12.97
CA VAL A 305 -6.19 -8.84 -11.70
C VAL A 305 -7.66 -9.18 -11.95
N LEU A 306 -8.34 -8.51 -12.89
CA LEU A 306 -9.71 -8.84 -13.25
C LEU A 306 -9.86 -10.29 -13.76
N LYS A 307 -8.92 -10.75 -14.59
CA LYS A 307 -8.92 -12.13 -15.10
C LYS A 307 -8.73 -13.15 -13.97
N GLU A 308 -7.84 -12.85 -13.03
CA GLU A 308 -7.62 -13.67 -11.84
C GLU A 308 -8.88 -13.74 -10.98
N MET A 309 -9.46 -12.60 -10.60
CA MET A 309 -10.65 -12.54 -9.75
C MET A 309 -11.84 -13.28 -10.37
N ARG A 310 -12.08 -13.14 -11.69
CA ARG A 310 -13.17 -13.81 -12.39
C ARG A 310 -13.11 -15.34 -12.28
N LYS A 311 -11.91 -15.91 -12.16
CA LYS A 311 -11.71 -17.35 -11.99
C LYS A 311 -11.64 -17.78 -10.52
N ALA A 312 -10.89 -17.03 -9.72
CA ALA A 312 -10.58 -17.40 -8.34
C ALA A 312 -11.78 -17.20 -7.40
N VAL A 313 -12.52 -16.09 -7.52
CA VAL A 313 -13.59 -15.75 -6.57
C VAL A 313 -14.72 -16.80 -6.57
N PRO A 314 -15.25 -17.26 -7.72
CA PRO A 314 -16.27 -18.31 -7.72
C PRO A 314 -15.77 -19.62 -7.08
N ALA A 315 -14.53 -20.03 -7.39
CA ALA A 315 -13.93 -21.24 -6.83
C ALA A 315 -13.73 -21.12 -5.30
N ILE A 316 -13.32 -19.94 -4.82
CA ILE A 316 -13.18 -19.64 -3.38
C ILE A 316 -14.53 -19.78 -2.68
N ILE A 317 -15.60 -19.19 -3.24
CA ILE A 317 -16.95 -19.25 -2.65
C ILE A 317 -17.44 -20.69 -2.59
N ILE A 318 -17.35 -21.45 -3.68
CA ILE A 318 -17.80 -22.84 -3.75
C ILE A 318 -17.05 -23.68 -2.71
N SER A 319 -15.73 -23.53 -2.63
CA SER A 319 -14.90 -24.25 -1.66
C SER A 319 -15.29 -23.93 -0.21
N ILE A 320 -15.46 -22.65 0.15
CA ILE A 320 -15.85 -22.25 1.50
C ILE A 320 -17.24 -22.80 1.85
N VAL A 321 -18.22 -22.71 0.95
CA VAL A 321 -19.57 -23.24 1.18
C VAL A 321 -19.54 -24.74 1.42
N LEU A 322 -18.81 -25.52 0.59
CA LEU A 322 -18.65 -26.95 0.79
C LEU A 322 -18.00 -27.27 2.15
N GLY A 323 -16.96 -26.52 2.53
CA GLY A 323 -16.31 -26.72 3.82
C GLY A 323 -17.19 -26.38 5.02
N ILE A 324 -18.01 -25.33 4.93
CA ILE A 324 -19.00 -24.99 5.97
C ILE A 324 -20.03 -26.13 6.11
N LEU A 325 -20.56 -26.64 4.99
CA LEU A 325 -21.50 -27.75 5.00
C LEU A 325 -20.89 -29.00 5.67
N LEU A 326 -19.63 -29.32 5.37
CA LEU A 326 -18.94 -30.45 6.00
C LEU A 326 -18.78 -30.28 7.52
N ILE A 327 -18.44 -29.09 7.99
CA ILE A 327 -18.32 -28.81 9.44
C ILE A 327 -19.69 -28.88 10.13
N LEU A 328 -20.74 -28.33 9.51
CA LEU A 328 -22.09 -28.40 10.05
C LEU A 328 -22.59 -29.84 10.12
N VAL A 329 -22.40 -30.63 9.05
CA VAL A 329 -22.76 -32.05 9.06
C VAL A 329 -22.01 -32.82 10.15
N ASP A 330 -20.71 -32.53 10.36
CA ASP A 330 -19.96 -33.13 11.47
C ASP A 330 -20.56 -32.80 12.84
N SER A 331 -21.04 -31.56 13.02
CA SER A 331 -21.66 -31.15 14.27
C SER A 331 -22.98 -31.86 14.55
N PHE A 332 -23.80 -32.12 13.53
CA PHE A 332 -25.05 -32.87 13.68
C PHE A 332 -24.85 -34.36 13.91
N ILE A 333 -23.77 -34.95 13.39
CA ILE A 333 -23.47 -36.38 13.60
C ILE A 333 -22.96 -36.66 15.02
N LYS A 334 -22.36 -35.66 15.70
CA LYS A 334 -21.80 -35.78 17.05
C LYS A 334 -22.75 -35.33 18.18
N LEU A 335 -23.92 -34.81 17.83
CA LEU A 335 -25.00 -34.41 18.74
C LEU A 335 -25.85 -35.63 19.12
#